data_AF-A0A349HBS0-F1
#
_entry.id   AF-A0A349HBS0-F1
#
_cell.length_a   1.000
_cell.length_b   1.000
_cell.length_c   1.000
_cell.angle_alpha   90.00
_cell.angle_beta   90.00
_cell.angle_gamma   90.00
#
_symmetry.space_group_name_H-M   'P 1'
#
loop_
_entity.id
_entity.type
_entity.pdbx_description
1 polymer ?
#
loop_
_entity_poly.entity_id
_entity_poly.type
_entity_poly.pdbx_seq_one_letter_code
_entity_poly.pdbx_strand_id
1 'polypeptide(L)'
;MSTIAIIDYGMGNLRSVAKALEQVAPQAQVLVTQQRDDILRADRVVFPGQGSIRDCMRELAHWNLTEVVREAALNKPFLGLCLGPQALLAFSEENGGVESLNVLPGRVVFCLKKKKKERE
;
A
#
# COMPACT_ATOMS: atom_id res chain seq x y z
N MET A 1 -12.26 0.36 -22.06
CA MET A 1 -11.26 1.26 -21.45
C MET A 1 -10.66 0.51 -20.28
N SER A 2 -9.33 0.55 -20.08
CA SER A 2 -8.72 -0.17 -18.96
C SER A 2 -8.95 0.55 -17.64
N THR A 3 -9.25 -0.16 -16.57
CA THR A 3 -9.53 0.43 -15.25
C THR A 3 -8.33 0.33 -14.32
N ILE A 4 -8.00 1.44 -13.65
CA ILE A 4 -6.97 1.51 -12.61
C ILE A 4 -7.67 1.84 -11.29
N ALA A 5 -7.70 0.89 -10.35
CA ALA A 5 -8.22 1.12 -9.01
C ALA A 5 -7.10 1.65 -8.09
N ILE A 6 -7.35 2.76 -7.43
CA ILE A 6 -6.54 3.28 -6.33
C ILE A 6 -7.26 2.86 -5.04
N ILE A 7 -6.58 2.07 -4.22
CA ILE A 7 -7.16 1.55 -2.98
C ILE A 7 -7.29 2.71 -1.98
N ASP A 8 -8.53 3.05 -1.66
CA ASP A 8 -8.86 3.93 -0.54
C ASP A 8 -9.12 3.09 0.70
N TYR A 9 -8.27 3.28 1.69
CA TYR A 9 -8.40 2.69 3.02
C TYR A 9 -8.27 3.79 4.09
N GLY A 10 -8.59 5.04 3.73
CA GLY A 10 -8.51 6.19 4.64
C GLY A 10 -7.10 6.79 4.80
N MET A 11 -6.10 6.33 4.04
CA MET A 11 -4.72 6.83 4.13
C MET A 11 -4.10 7.17 2.76
N GLY A 12 -3.15 8.10 2.80
CA GLY A 12 -2.37 8.53 1.64
C GLY A 12 -2.94 9.74 0.91
N ASN A 13 -2.17 10.28 -0.04
CA ASN A 13 -2.58 11.43 -0.84
C ASN A 13 -3.28 10.98 -2.13
N LEU A 14 -4.51 10.48 -1.98
CA LEU A 14 -5.29 9.89 -3.08
C LEU A 14 -5.55 10.88 -4.22
N ARG A 15 -5.80 12.15 -3.90
CA ARG A 15 -6.06 13.19 -4.91
C ARG A 15 -4.87 13.40 -5.83
N SER A 16 -3.65 13.52 -5.29
CA SER A 16 -2.46 13.70 -6.12
C SER A 16 -2.14 12.46 -6.95
N VAL A 17 -2.31 11.27 -6.37
CA VAL A 17 -2.11 10.01 -7.10
C VAL A 17 -3.10 9.86 -8.25
N ALA A 18 -4.38 10.12 -8.00
CA ALA A 18 -5.42 10.08 -9.03
C ALA A 18 -5.13 11.06 -10.17
N LYS A 19 -4.79 12.32 -9.85
CA LYS A 19 -4.45 13.33 -10.86
C LYS A 19 -3.22 12.95 -11.68
N ALA A 20 -2.19 12.39 -11.04
CA ALA A 20 -1.02 11.92 -11.76
C ALA A 20 -1.37 10.77 -12.72
N LEU A 21 -2.20 9.82 -12.30
CA LEU A 21 -2.65 8.70 -13.14
C LEU A 21 -3.54 9.14 -14.30
N GLU A 22 -4.48 10.06 -14.06
CA GLU A 22 -5.31 10.68 -15.11
C GLU A 22 -4.44 11.36 -16.18
N GLN A 23 -3.34 12.00 -15.76
CA GLN A 23 -2.42 12.68 -16.68
C GLN A 23 -1.56 11.71 -17.49
N VAL A 24 -1.00 10.67 -16.88
CA VAL A 24 -0.07 9.74 -17.56
C VAL A 24 -0.77 8.60 -18.29
N ALA A 25 -2.02 8.30 -17.93
CA ALA A 25 -2.85 7.26 -18.53
C ALA A 25 -4.24 7.79 -18.92
N PRO A 26 -4.34 8.77 -19.84
CA PRO A 26 -5.58 9.47 -20.15
C PRO A 26 -6.67 8.58 -20.78
N GLN A 27 -6.31 7.39 -21.28
CA GLN A 27 -7.23 6.40 -21.84
C GLN A 27 -7.76 5.40 -20.79
N ALA A 28 -7.21 5.43 -19.58
CA ALA A 28 -7.61 4.58 -18.49
C ALA A 28 -8.65 5.28 -17.62
N GLN A 29 -9.62 4.50 -17.12
CA GLN A 29 -10.54 4.98 -16.11
C GLN A 29 -9.88 4.84 -14.73
N VAL A 30 -9.62 5.97 -14.06
CA VAL A 30 -9.08 5.99 -12.69
C VAL A 30 -10.24 5.95 -11.71
N LEU A 31 -10.20 4.99 -10.78
CA LEU A 31 -11.21 4.80 -9.76
C LEU A 31 -10.56 4.82 -8.38
N VAL A 32 -10.91 5.77 -7.53
CA VAL A 32 -10.57 5.74 -6.09
C VAL A 32 -11.69 5.01 -5.38
N THR A 33 -11.39 3.90 -4.71
CA THR A 33 -12.43 3.03 -4.14
C THR A 33 -11.92 2.25 -2.95
N GLN A 34 -12.84 2.03 -2.01
CA GLN A 34 -12.71 1.12 -0.87
C GLN A 34 -13.54 -0.16 -1.07
N GLN A 35 -14.19 -0.33 -2.22
CA GLN A 35 -15.04 -1.48 -2.50
C GLN A 35 -14.20 -2.66 -3.00
N ARG A 36 -14.36 -3.81 -2.33
CA ARG A 36 -13.67 -5.05 -2.69
C ARG A 36 -13.83 -5.41 -4.16
N ASP A 37 -15.07 -5.40 -4.65
CA ASP A 37 -15.38 -5.85 -6.01
C ASP A 37 -14.74 -4.95 -7.06
N ASP A 38 -14.67 -3.64 -6.83
CA ASP A 38 -14.02 -2.71 -7.74
C ASP A 38 -12.51 -2.99 -7.84
N ILE A 39 -11.85 -3.22 -6.69
CA ILE A 39 -10.40 -3.52 -6.62
C ILE A 39 -10.10 -4.85 -7.33
N LEU A 40 -10.90 -5.88 -7.06
CA LEU A 40 -10.71 -7.21 -7.63
C LEU A 40 -11.09 -7.30 -9.11
N ARG A 41 -11.96 -6.42 -9.61
CA ARG A 41 -12.33 -6.38 -11.04
C ARG A 41 -11.49 -5.43 -11.88
N ALA A 42 -10.81 -4.46 -11.27
CA ALA A 42 -9.93 -3.54 -12.01
C ALA A 42 -8.77 -4.27 -12.70
N ASP A 43 -8.38 -3.80 -13.89
CA ASP A 43 -7.27 -4.37 -14.65
C ASP A 43 -5.91 -4.16 -13.97
N ARG A 44 -5.78 -3.05 -13.23
CA ARG A 44 -4.56 -2.67 -12.51
C ARG A 44 -4.92 -2.05 -11.17
N VAL A 45 -4.04 -2.22 -10.19
CA VAL A 45 -4.24 -1.69 -8.84
C VAL A 45 -3.06 -0.82 -8.41
N VAL A 46 -3.38 0.30 -7.78
CA VAL A 46 -2.43 1.19 -7.13
C VAL A 46 -2.74 1.18 -5.63
N PHE A 47 -1.73 0.83 -4.84
CA PHE A 47 -1.80 0.81 -3.40
C PHE A 47 -0.93 1.93 -2.82
N PRO A 48 -1.53 3.10 -2.54
CA PRO A 48 -0.80 4.20 -1.93
C PRO A 48 -0.58 3.94 -0.45
N GLY A 49 0.39 4.62 0.15
CA GLY A 49 0.48 4.68 1.60
C GLY A 49 1.37 5.80 2.11
N GLN A 50 1.00 6.33 3.27
CA GLN A 50 1.70 7.36 4.02
C GLN A 50 1.52 7.08 5.51
N GLY A 51 2.43 7.57 6.36
CA GLY A 51 2.35 7.41 7.80
C GLY A 51 3.12 6.17 8.26
N SER A 52 2.60 5.48 9.26
CA SER A 52 3.25 4.30 9.84
C SER A 52 2.66 3.00 9.32
N ILE A 53 3.47 1.95 9.30
CA ILE A 53 3.03 0.59 8.92
C ILE A 53 1.93 0.08 9.86
N ARG A 54 1.99 0.42 11.16
CA ARG A 54 0.98 0.06 12.15
C ARG A 54 -0.38 0.62 11.77
N ASP A 55 -0.43 1.90 11.41
CA ASP A 55 -1.67 2.56 11.00
C ASP A 55 -2.18 1.94 9.70
N CYS A 56 -1.29 1.71 8.72
CA CYS A 56 -1.67 1.08 7.47
C CYS A 56 -2.33 -0.29 7.67
N MET A 57 -1.72 -1.18 8.46
CA MET A 57 -2.29 -2.50 8.73
C MET A 57 -3.60 -2.43 9.53
N ARG A 58 -3.73 -1.47 10.47
CA ARG A 58 -4.97 -1.24 11.21
C ARG A 58 -6.09 -0.79 10.28
N GLU A 59 -5.84 0.19 9.42
CA GLU A 59 -6.86 0.72 8.52
C GLU A 59 -7.26 -0.32 7.47
N LEU A 60 -6.32 -1.10 6.92
CA LEU A 60 -6.64 -2.21 6.04
C LEU A 60 -7.55 -3.25 6.71
N ALA A 61 -7.29 -3.57 7.99
CA ALA A 61 -8.16 -4.45 8.76
C ALA A 61 -9.54 -3.83 9.02
N HIS A 62 -9.58 -2.54 9.38
CA HIS A 62 -10.82 -1.80 9.62
C HIS A 62 -11.76 -1.83 8.40
N TRP A 63 -11.20 -1.65 7.20
CA TRP A 63 -11.95 -1.69 5.93
C TRP A 63 -12.13 -3.10 5.34
N ASN A 64 -11.67 -4.16 6.02
CA ASN A 64 -11.65 -5.54 5.50
C ASN A 64 -10.93 -5.67 4.15
N LEU A 65 -9.88 -4.88 3.93
CA LEU A 65 -9.13 -4.83 2.68
C LEU A 65 -7.83 -5.63 2.72
N THR A 66 -7.37 -6.12 3.88
CA THR A 66 -6.10 -6.86 4.01
C THR A 66 -5.93 -7.98 2.98
N GLU A 67 -6.88 -8.92 2.90
CA GLU A 67 -6.81 -10.00 1.92
C GLU A 67 -7.08 -9.52 0.49
N VAL A 68 -7.87 -8.45 0.31
CA VAL A 68 -8.15 -7.88 -1.01
C VAL A 68 -6.88 -7.30 -1.64
N VAL A 69 -6.10 -6.54 -0.87
CA VAL A 69 -4.82 -5.98 -1.31
C VAL A 69 -3.82 -7.09 -1.61
N ARG A 70 -3.75 -8.11 -0.75
CA ARG A 70 -2.90 -9.28 -0.94
C ARG A 70 -3.26 -10.06 -2.22
N GLU A 71 -4.54 -10.33 -2.43
CA GLU A 71 -5.06 -11.00 -3.63
C GLU A 71 -4.75 -10.18 -4.90
N ALA A 72 -4.98 -8.87 -4.87
CA ALA A 72 -4.64 -7.98 -5.98
C ALA A 72 -3.13 -7.97 -6.27
N ALA A 73 -2.28 -7.93 -5.25
CA ALA A 73 -0.83 -7.92 -5.42
C ALA A 73 -0.30 -9.21 -6.07
N LEU A 74 -0.96 -10.35 -5.84
CA LEU A 74 -0.55 -11.65 -6.38
C LEU A 74 -1.03 -11.91 -7.80
N ASN A 75 -2.17 -11.34 -8.21
CA ASN A 75 -2.90 -11.82 -9.40
C ASN A 75 -3.00 -10.81 -10.54
N LYS A 76 -2.51 -9.57 -10.38
CA LYS A 76 -2.64 -8.52 -11.41
C LYS A 76 -1.53 -7.47 -11.30
N PRO A 77 -1.34 -6.63 -12.34
CA PRO A 77 -0.42 -5.51 -12.25
C PRO A 77 -0.74 -4.62 -11.05
N PHE A 78 0.21 -4.54 -10.13
CA PHE A 78 0.07 -3.87 -8.84
C PHE A 78 1.21 -2.89 -8.63
N LEU A 79 0.89 -1.65 -8.27
CA LEU A 79 1.86 -0.61 -7.97
C LEU A 79 1.68 -0.13 -6.52
N GLY A 80 2.61 -0.49 -5.65
CA GLY A 80 2.71 0.11 -4.32
C GLY A 80 3.42 1.47 -4.40
N LEU A 81 2.93 2.48 -3.67
CA LEU A 81 3.59 3.77 -3.52
C LEU A 81 3.99 4.05 -2.06
N CYS A 82 5.26 4.44 -1.85
CA CYS A 82 5.85 4.81 -0.56
C CYS A 82 5.74 3.71 0.52
N LEU A 83 4.72 3.76 1.39
CA LEU A 83 4.47 2.71 2.39
C LEU A 83 3.83 1.46 1.76
N GLY A 84 3.20 1.59 0.59
CA GLY A 84 2.56 0.48 -0.11
C GLY A 84 3.49 -0.73 -0.34
N PRO A 85 4.68 -0.57 -0.96
CA PRO A 85 5.63 -1.66 -1.16
C PRO A 85 6.19 -2.22 0.15
N GLN A 86 6.33 -1.38 1.19
CA GLN A 86 6.79 -1.80 2.51
C GLN A 86 5.80 -2.77 3.15
N ALA A 87 4.50 -2.48 3.03
CA ALA A 87 3.44 -3.34 3.54
C ALA A 87 3.30 -4.68 2.81
N LEU A 88 3.83 -4.81 1.59
CA LEU A 88 3.86 -6.09 0.88
C LEU A 88 4.87 -7.09 1.46
N LEU A 89 5.87 -6.62 2.23
CA LEU A 89 6.84 -7.50 2.89
C LEU A 89 6.20 -8.23 4.07
N ALA A 90 6.95 -9.13 4.71
CA ALA A 90 6.46 -9.91 5.85
C ALA A 90 6.42 -9.10 7.15
N PHE A 91 7.38 -8.19 7.34
CA PHE A 91 7.58 -7.52 8.62
C PHE A 91 8.17 -6.12 8.47
N SER A 92 7.92 -5.25 9.45
CA SER A 92 8.59 -3.95 9.59
C SER A 92 9.10 -3.75 11.01
N GLU A 93 10.32 -3.24 11.16
CA GLU A 93 10.90 -2.85 12.46
C GLU A 93 10.23 -1.60 13.06
N GLU A 94 9.46 -0.85 12.27
CA GLU A 94 8.75 0.33 12.74
C GLU A 94 7.78 -0.03 13.86
N ASN A 95 7.53 0.92 14.76
CA ASN A 95 6.59 0.79 15.86
C ASN A 95 6.85 -0.42 16.79
N GLY A 96 8.11 -0.84 16.94
CA GLY A 96 8.48 -1.98 17.80
C GLY A 96 8.25 -3.34 17.17
N GLY A 97 8.00 -3.39 15.86
CA GLY A 97 7.72 -4.62 15.12
C GLY A 97 6.26 -4.73 14.72
N VAL A 98 6.00 -4.88 13.42
CA VAL A 98 4.66 -5.04 12.85
C VAL A 98 4.70 -6.11 11.76
N GLU A 99 3.82 -7.10 11.88
CA GLU A 99 3.53 -8.03 10.79
C GLU A 99 2.71 -7.33 9.72
N SER A 100 3.10 -7.50 8.46
CA SER A 100 2.46 -6.87 7.31
C SER A 100 1.83 -7.92 6.38
N LEU A 101 1.56 -7.59 5.11
CA LEU A 101 0.75 -8.43 4.22
C LEU A 101 1.41 -9.76 3.85
N ASN A 102 2.74 -9.88 4.05
CA ASN A 102 3.49 -11.11 3.80
C ASN A 102 3.26 -11.68 2.39
N VAL A 103 3.18 -10.78 1.40
CA VAL A 103 3.11 -11.12 -0.03
C VAL A 103 4.50 -11.51 -0.53
N LEU A 104 5.53 -10.80 -0.06
CA LEU A 104 6.92 -11.04 -0.37
C LEU A 104 7.72 -11.32 0.92
N PRO A 105 8.66 -12.28 0.90
CA PRO A 105 9.55 -12.49 2.04
C PRO A 105 10.47 -11.27 2.20
N GLY A 106 10.67 -10.85 3.45
CA GLY A 106 11.60 -9.79 3.78
C GLY A 106 11.10 -8.91 4.93
N ARG A 107 11.94 -7.95 5.33
CA ARG A 107 11.60 -7.01 6.38
C ARG A 107 12.03 -5.59 6.04
N VAL A 108 11.25 -4.62 6.46
CA VAL A 108 11.59 -3.19 6.40
C VAL A 108 12.43 -2.84 7.61
N VAL A 109 13.59 -2.21 7.37
CA VAL A 109 14.54 -1.79 8.42
C VAL A 109 14.79 -0.29 8.34
N PHE A 110 15.23 0.31 9.44
CA PHE A 110 15.59 1.72 9.44
C PHE A 110 16.83 2.00 8.57
N CYS A 111 16.78 3.04 7.73
CA CYS A 111 17.88 3.43 6.85
C CYS A 111 19.20 3.73 7.57
N LEU A 112 19.18 4.02 8.87
CA LEU A 112 20.37 4.28 9.68
C LEU A 112 20.18 3.70 11.08
N LYS A 113 21.04 2.76 11.49
CA LYS A 113 21.16 2.41 12.91
C LYS A 113 21.56 3.68 13.66
N LYS A 114 20.74 4.16 14.60
CA LYS A 114 21.22 5.13 15.59
C LYS A 114 22.46 4.50 16.23
N LYS A 115 23.65 5.07 16.02
CA LYS A 115 24.82 4.71 16.85
C LYS A 115 24.35 4.84 18.29
N LYS A 116 24.37 3.73 19.04
CA LYS A 116 24.19 3.76 20.49
C LYS A 116 25.14 4.85 20.99
N LYS A 117 24.61 5.90 21.60
CA LYS A 117 25.42 6.86 22.34
C LYS A 117 25.91 6.05 23.55
N GLU A 118 27.10 5.45 23.43
CA GLU A 118 27.85 4.96 24.59
C GLU A 118 28.00 6.18 25.50
N ARG A 119 27.25 6.17 26.61
CA ARG A 119 27.49 7.04 27.74
C ARG A 119 28.54 6.30 28.57
N GLU A 120 29.80 6.68 28.39
CA GLU A 120 30.80 6.61 29.45
C GLU A 120 30.67 7.84 30.34
#